data_AF-A0A925DYS8-F1
#
_entry.id   AF-A0A925DYS8-F1
#
_cell.length_a   1.000
_cell.length_b   1.000
_cell.length_c   1.000
_cell.angle_alpha   90.00
_cell.angle_beta   90.00
_cell.angle_gamma   90.00
#
_symmetry.space_group_name_H-M   'P 1'
#
loop_
_entity.id
_entity.type
_entity.pdbx_description
1 polymer ?
#
loop_
_entity_poly.entity_id
_entity_poly.type
_entity_poly.pdbx_seq_one_letter_code
_entity_poly.pdbx_strand_id
1 'polypeptide(L)' 'ATIFTVGFFNKIPTGALLLVSDSPMIPEGVKTELSDLSVTAQYVENHLKIGIDSLKQLINDGMTVRHLKF' A
#
# COMPACT_ATOMS: atom_id res chain seq x y z
N ALA A 1 7.33 -5.28 -6.86
CA ALA A 1 7.19 -6.48 -7.72
C ALA A 1 7.61 -7.76 -7.00
N THR A 2 8.80 -7.82 -6.41
CA THR A 2 9.37 -9.03 -5.77
C THR A 2 8.44 -9.72 -4.78
N ILE A 3 7.78 -8.96 -3.90
CA ILE A 3 6.81 -9.49 -2.91
C ILE A 3 5.69 -10.28 -3.61
N PHE A 4 5.15 -9.77 -4.70
CA PHE A 4 4.10 -10.45 -5.46
C PHE A 4 4.63 -11.69 -6.18
N THR A 5 5.82 -11.63 -6.76
CA THR A 5 6.45 -12.78 -7.44
C THR A 5 6.73 -13.93 -6.47
N VAL A 6 7.33 -13.64 -5.32
CA VAL A 6 7.65 -14.64 -4.29
C VAL A 6 6.38 -15.17 -3.63
N GLY A 7 5.41 -14.30 -3.34
CA GLY A 7 4.11 -14.70 -2.82
C GLY A 7 3.36 -15.63 -3.77
N PHE A 8 3.33 -15.29 -5.07
CA PHE A 8 2.74 -16.14 -6.10
C PHE A 8 3.45 -17.50 -6.18
N PHE A 9 4.78 -17.51 -6.23
CA PHE A 9 5.57 -18.75 -6.28
C PHE A 9 5.29 -19.68 -5.09
N ASN A 10 5.18 -19.11 -3.89
CA ASN A 10 4.92 -19.87 -2.66
C ASN A 10 3.42 -20.09 -2.38
N LYS A 11 2.52 -19.68 -3.28
CA LYS A 11 1.05 -19.74 -3.11
C LYS A 11 0.56 -19.03 -1.83
N ILE A 12 1.25 -17.96 -1.43
CA ILE A 12 0.88 -17.11 -0.30
C ILE A 12 0.02 -15.95 -0.84
N PRO A 13 -1.25 -15.81 -0.41
CA PRO A 13 -2.08 -14.67 -0.77
C PRO A 13 -1.39 -13.36 -0.38
N THR A 14 -1.15 -12.49 -1.37
CA THR A 14 -0.33 -11.29 -1.20
C THR A 14 -1.04 -10.09 -1.82
N GLY A 15 -1.04 -8.96 -1.11
CA GLY A 15 -1.58 -7.68 -1.56
C GLY A 15 -0.63 -6.53 -1.20
N ALA A 16 -0.87 -5.35 -1.76
CA ALA A 16 -0.13 -4.15 -1.39
C ALA A 16 -1.07 -2.94 -1.32
N LEU A 17 -0.86 -2.12 -0.30
CA LEU A 17 -1.39 -0.77 -0.19
C LEU A 17 -0.18 0.16 -0.21
N LEU A 18 -0.08 1.01 -1.23
CA LEU A 18 1.07 1.88 -1.42
C LEU A 18 0.68 3.32 -1.06
N LEU A 19 1.54 3.99 -0.29
CA LEU A 19 1.44 5.42 -0.05
C LEU A 19 2.34 6.13 -1.07
N VAL A 20 1.73 6.97 -1.89
CA VAL A 20 2.47 7.81 -2.84
C VAL A 20 3.14 8.92 -2.03
N SER A 21 4.47 8.95 -2.03
CA SER A 21 5.24 9.99 -1.33
C SER A 21 5.75 11.09 -2.26
N ASP A 22 5.91 10.82 -3.55
CA ASP A 22 6.38 11.80 -4.54
C ASP A 22 5.79 11.57 -5.94
N SER A 23 5.91 12.59 -6.80
CA SER A 23 5.47 12.55 -8.20
C SER A 23 6.63 12.87 -9.15
N PRO A 24 7.42 11.85 -9.55
CA PRO A 24 8.66 12.05 -10.30
C PRO A 24 8.48 12.53 -11.75
N MET A 25 7.24 12.53 -12.26
CA MET A 25 6.91 13.01 -13.60
C MET A 25 6.68 14.54 -13.66
N ILE A 26 6.87 15.23 -12.53
CA ILE A 26 6.82 16.70 -12.42
C ILE A 26 8.24 17.17 -12.02
N PRO A 27 8.84 18.17 -12.71
CA PRO A 27 10.20 18.62 -12.43
C PRO A 27 10.44 19.09 -10.99
N GLU A 28 9.41 19.64 -10.35
CA GLU A 28 9.39 20.08 -8.95
C GLU A 28 9.01 18.95 -7.96
N GLY A 29 8.63 17.77 -8.48
CA GLY A 29 8.04 16.65 -7.74
C GLY A 29 9.03 15.58 -7.29
N VAL A 30 10.32 15.89 -7.31
CA VAL A 30 11.38 15.02 -6.76
C VAL A 30 11.43 15.21 -5.24
N LYS A 31 11.39 14.09 -4.51
CA LYS A 31 11.38 14.02 -3.05
C LYS A 31 12.38 14.96 -2.39
N THR A 32 11.89 15.76 -1.44
CA THR A 32 12.73 16.48 -0.49
C THR A 32 12.60 15.82 0.88
N GLU A 33 13.64 15.86 1.70
CA GLU A 33 13.58 15.30 3.07
C GLU A 33 12.46 15.94 3.91
N LEU A 34 12.18 17.22 3.67
CA LEU A 34 11.10 17.97 4.34
C LEU A 34 9.71 17.50 3.91
N SER A 35 9.49 17.22 2.62
CA SER A 35 8.22 16.69 2.13
C SER A 35 7.98 15.25 2.55
N ASP A 36 9.04 14.44 2.69
CA ASP A 36 8.91 13.08 3.21
C ASP A 36 8.48 13.05 4.68
N LEU A 37 9.04 13.95 5.50
CA LEU A 37 8.68 14.07 6.91
C LEU A 37 7.22 14.49 7.11
N SER A 38 6.72 15.43 6.30
CA SER A 38 5.32 15.88 6.40
C SER A 38 4.33 14.79 5.99
N VAL A 39 4.60 14.10 4.87
CA VAL A 39 3.79 12.97 4.40
C VAL A 39 3.83 11.82 5.40
N THR A 40 5.01 11.51 5.94
CA THR A 40 5.18 10.46 6.95
C THR A 40 4.36 10.78 8.20
N ALA A 41 4.47 11.99 8.74
CA ALA A 41 3.76 12.41 9.95
C ALA A 41 2.23 12.40 9.76
N GLN A 42 1.73 12.72 8.57
CA GLN A 42 0.29 12.84 8.32
C GLN A 42 -0.39 11.52 7.93
N TYR A 43 0.31 10.64 7.21
CA TYR A 43 -0.35 9.52 6.54
C TYR A 43 0.08 8.13 7.01
N VAL A 44 1.21 7.99 7.73
CA VAL A 44 1.67 6.66 8.18
C VAL A 44 0.69 6.00 9.14
N GLU A 45 0.16 6.73 10.12
CA GLU A 45 -0.78 6.16 11.08
C GLU A 45 -2.05 5.65 10.39
N ASN A 46 -2.59 6.44 9.47
CA ASN A 46 -3.75 6.05 8.65
C ASN A 46 -3.42 4.85 7.75
N HIS A 47 -2.25 4.82 7.12
CA HIS A 47 -1.81 3.73 6.25
C HIS A 47 -1.72 2.41 7.02
N LEU A 48 -1.13 2.44 8.22
CA LEU A 48 -1.07 1.28 9.13
C LEU A 48 -2.46 0.83 9.55
N LYS A 49 -3.33 1.76 9.95
CA LYS A 49 -4.71 1.46 10.37
C LYS A 49 -5.51 0.79 9.26
N ILE A 50 -5.45 1.32 8.03
CA ILE A 50 -6.12 0.72 6.86
C ILE A 50 -5.58 -0.68 6.58
N GLY A 51 -4.26 -0.90 6.69
CA GLY A 51 -3.65 -2.23 6.51
C GLY A 51 -4.15 -3.23 7.55
N ILE A 52 -4.19 -2.84 8.83
CA ILE A 52 -4.69 -3.67 9.93
C ILE A 52 -6.18 -4.00 9.72
N ASP A 53 -7.00 -3.00 9.37
CA ASP A 53 -8.43 -3.20 9.17
C ASP A 53 -8.71 -4.06 7.93
N SER A 54 -7.88 -3.96 6.89
CA SER A 54 -7.96 -4.83 5.71
C SER A 54 -7.67 -6.31 6.06
N LEU A 55 -6.67 -6.56 6.92
CA LEU A 55 -6.38 -7.91 7.43
C LEU A 55 -7.52 -8.46 8.30
N LYS A 56 -8.10 -7.62 9.16
CA LYS A 56 -9.28 -8.01 9.95
C LYS A 56 -10.47 -8.37 9.07
N GLN A 57 -10.72 -7.63 7.98
CA GLN A 57 -11.78 -7.97 7.02
C GLN A 57 -11.52 -9.31 6.33
N LEU A 58 -10.27 -9.59 5.95
CA LEU A 58 -9.89 -10.89 5.35
C LEU A 58 -10.07 -12.06 6.32
N ILE A 59 -9.77 -11.87 7.61
CA ILE A 59 -9.97 -12.90 8.64
C ILE A 59 -11.46 -13.18 8.87
N ASN A 60 -12.31 -12.16 8.79
CA ASN A 60 -13.73 -12.25 9.10
C ASN A 60 -14.60 -12.59 7.87
N ASP A 61 -14.03 -13.14 6.79
CA ASP A 61 -14.72 -13.43 5.52
C ASP A 61 -15.56 -12.25 4.98
N GLY A 62 -15.09 -11.02 5.22
CA GLY A 62 -15.72 -9.82 4.67
C GLY A 62 -15.76 -9.87 3.14
N MET A 63 -16.68 -9.15 2.50
CA MET A 63 -16.75 -9.10 1.03
C MET A 63 -15.42 -8.62 0.43
N THR A 64 -14.61 -9.54 -0.07
CA THR A 64 -13.33 -9.22 -0.72
C THR A 64 -13.49 -9.34 -2.22
N VAL A 65 -13.16 -8.27 -2.95
CA VAL A 65 -13.07 -8.33 -4.41
C VAL A 65 -11.81 -9.12 -4.78
N ARG A 66 -11.98 -10.41 -5.10
CA ARG A 66 -10.88 -11.32 -5.45
C ARG A 66 -10.23 -10.98 -6.80
N HIS A 67 -10.97 -10.29 -7.67
CA HIS A 67 -10.49 -9.81 -8.97
C HIS A 67 -11.11 -8.43 -9.23
N LEU A 68 -10.29 -7.39 -9.32
CA LEU A 68 -10.70 -6.17 -10.01
C LEU A 68 -10.82 -6.53 -11.49
N LYS A 69 -12.06 -6.66 -11.98
CA LYS A 69 -12.34 -6.65 -13.42
C LYS A 69 -12.14 -5.23 -13.91
N PHE A 70 -11.18 -5.04 -14.82
CA PHE A 70 -11.10 -3.88 -15.69
C PHE A 70 -11.71 -4.25 -17.04
#